data_AF-A0A535NTA9-F1
#
_entry.id   AF-A0A535NTA9-F1
#
_cell.length_a   1.000
_cell.length_b   1.000
_cell.length_c   1.000
_cell.angle_alpha   90.00
_cell.angle_beta   90.00
_cell.angle_gamma   90.00
#
_symmetry.space_group_name_H-M   'P 1'
#
loop_
_entity.id
_entity.type
_entity.pdbx_description
1 polymer ?
#
loop_
_entity_poly.entity_id
_entity_poly.type
_entity_poly.pdbx_seq_one_letter_code
_entity_poly.pdbx_strand_id
1 'polypeptide(L)'
;MSGQLTIHWTASSDAGGAGLAGYQLKVFLTGTTISPPQYPTPQLVGPAATSFLFTLISGLGYDFSITASDNAGNNGSSATRTNVRAP
;
A
#
# COMPACT_ATOMS: atom_id res chain seq x y z
N MET A 1 -12.70 -14.37 12.48
CA MET A 1 -11.48 -14.01 13.25
C MET A 1 -10.73 -12.97 12.44
N SER A 2 -10.48 -11.79 13.01
CA SER A 2 -9.74 -10.70 12.37
C SER A 2 -8.37 -10.56 13.00
N GLY A 3 -7.35 -10.29 12.19
CA GLY A 3 -6.00 -9.94 12.60
C GLY A 3 -5.68 -8.49 12.28
N GLN A 4 -4.63 -7.96 12.91
CA GLN A 4 -4.07 -6.65 12.57
C GLN A 4 -2.64 -6.81 12.08
N LEU A 5 -2.31 -6.04 11.05
CA LEU A 5 -0.98 -6.00 10.47
C LEU A 5 -0.58 -4.54 10.24
N THR A 6 0.56 -4.14 10.78
CA THR A 6 1.18 -2.86 10.44
C THR A 6 2.17 -3.07 9.31
N ILE A 7 1.95 -2.37 8.21
CA ILE A 7 2.83 -2.40 7.04
C ILE A 7 3.70 -1.16 7.10
N HIS A 8 5.01 -1.33 6.90
CA HIS A 8 5.97 -0.24 6.86
C HIS A 8 6.63 -0.14 5.48
N TRP A 9 6.81 1.09 5.01
CA TRP A 9 7.54 1.41 3.79
C TRP A 9 8.50 2.59 4.00
N THR A 10 9.52 2.68 3.16
CA THR A 10 10.44 3.81 3.15
C THR A 10 9.78 5.00 2.47
N ALA A 11 9.90 6.19 3.08
CA ALA A 11 9.41 7.40 2.46
C ALA A 11 10.08 7.63 1.09
N SER A 12 9.29 8.00 0.09
CA SER A 12 9.78 8.43 -1.21
C SER A 12 10.19 9.90 -1.12
N SER A 13 11.43 10.22 -1.48
CA SER A 13 11.86 11.60 -1.71
C SER A 13 11.49 11.99 -3.14
N ASP A 14 10.64 13.00 -3.30
CA ASP A 14 10.34 13.53 -4.64
C ASP A 14 11.53 14.34 -5.15
N ALA A 15 12.23 13.82 -6.16
CA ALA A 15 13.35 14.50 -6.82
C ALA A 15 12.89 15.47 -7.94
N GLY A 16 11.62 15.42 -8.34
CA GLY A 16 11.08 16.11 -9.52
C GLY A 16 10.49 17.51 -9.25
N GLY A 17 10.39 17.94 -7.99
CA GLY A 17 10.01 19.30 -7.62
C GLY A 17 8.51 19.59 -7.48
N ALA A 18 7.61 18.66 -7.85
CA ALA A 18 6.16 18.82 -7.69
C ALA A 18 5.65 18.51 -6.26
N GLY A 19 6.48 17.89 -5.44
CA GLY A 19 6.14 17.41 -4.12
C GLY A 19 5.35 16.09 -4.17
N LEU A 20 5.72 15.18 -3.28
CA LEU A 20 4.92 13.98 -3.01
C LEU A 20 3.54 14.40 -2.48
N ALA A 21 2.47 13.94 -3.12
CA ALA A 21 1.09 14.16 -2.66
C ALA A 21 0.66 13.10 -1.63
N GLY A 22 1.16 11.87 -1.77
CA GLY A 22 0.81 10.77 -0.89
C GLY A 22 1.18 9.40 -1.44
N TYR A 23 0.61 8.38 -0.82
CA TYR A 23 0.76 6.99 -1.25
C TYR A 23 -0.60 6.34 -1.51
N GLN A 24 -0.67 5.58 -2.59
CA GLN A 24 -1.78 4.71 -2.91
C GLN A 24 -1.45 3.28 -2.49
N LEU A 25 -2.19 2.75 -1.52
CA LEU A 25 -2.05 1.37 -1.04
C LEU A 25 -3.13 0.49 -1.66
N LYS A 26 -2.70 -0.54 -2.39
CA LYS A 26 -3.54 -1.58 -2.98
C LYS A 26 -3.27 -2.91 -2.29
N VAL A 27 -4.34 -3.66 -2.04
CA VAL A 27 -4.27 -4.96 -1.33
C VAL A 27 -4.89 -6.05 -2.19
N PHE A 28 -4.20 -7.18 -2.29
CA PHE A 28 -4.60 -8.36 -3.05
C PHE A 28 -4.55 -9.58 -2.13
N LEU A 29 -5.34 -10.62 -2.43
CA LEU A 29 -5.00 -11.93 -1.89
C LEU A 29 -3.71 -12.43 -2.55
N THR A 30 -2.90 -13.13 -1.77
CA THR A 30 -1.68 -13.74 -2.30
C THR A 30 -2.03 -14.67 -3.46
N GLY A 31 -1.39 -14.45 -4.61
CA GLY A 31 -1.61 -15.24 -5.82
C GLY A 31 -2.77 -14.78 -6.71
N THR A 32 -3.45 -13.68 -6.37
CA THR A 32 -4.61 -13.17 -7.13
C THR A 32 -4.41 -11.70 -7.53
N THR A 33 -3.29 -11.33 -8.13
CA THR A 33 -3.09 -9.95 -8.63
C THR A 33 -4.08 -9.63 -9.75
N ILE A 34 -5.28 -9.15 -9.39
CA ILE A 34 -6.37 -8.73 -10.30
C ILE A 34 -6.60 -7.22 -10.15
N SER A 35 -6.94 -6.54 -11.25
CA SER A 35 -7.33 -5.13 -11.25
C SER A 35 -8.84 -5.01 -11.52
N PRO A 36 -9.62 -4.27 -10.70
CA PRO A 36 -9.18 -3.56 -9.50
C PRO A 36 -8.78 -4.52 -8.37
N PRO A 37 -8.00 -4.05 -7.37
CA PRO A 37 -7.59 -4.86 -6.23
C PRO A 37 -8.78 -5.54 -5.56
N GLN A 38 -8.57 -6.74 -5.03
CA GLN A 38 -9.64 -7.55 -4.48
C GLN A 38 -10.23 -6.97 -3.18
N TYR A 39 -9.45 -6.17 -2.47
CA TYR A 39 -9.79 -5.52 -1.20
C TYR A 39 -10.19 -4.06 -1.43
N PRO A 40 -10.79 -3.38 -0.43
CA PRO A 40 -11.42 -2.07 -0.62
C PRO A 40 -10.56 -1.09 -1.38
N THR A 41 -11.24 -0.12 -1.99
CA THR A 41 -10.69 0.99 -2.76
C THR A 41 -9.31 1.43 -2.26
N PRO A 42 -8.38 1.73 -3.18
CA PRO A 42 -7.01 2.06 -2.80
C PRO A 42 -6.98 3.08 -1.66
N GLN A 43 -6.28 2.75 -0.59
CA GLN A 43 -6.18 3.63 0.56
C GLN A 43 -5.17 4.73 0.24
N LEU A 44 -5.60 5.97 0.40
CA LEU A 44 -4.75 7.14 0.21
C LEU A 44 -4.26 7.61 1.57
N VAL A 45 -2.96 7.73 1.71
CA VAL A 45 -2.31 8.27 2.91
C VAL A 45 -1.43 9.45 2.54
N GLY A 46 -1.27 10.37 3.50
CA GLY A 46 -0.49 11.59 3.28
C GLY A 46 0.99 11.32 2.99
N PRO A 47 1.72 12.33 2.49
CA PRO A 47 3.09 12.18 1.99
C PRO A 47 4.11 11.88 3.10
N ALA A 48 3.79 12.18 4.36
CA ALA A 48 4.62 11.85 5.53
C ALA A 48 4.38 10.43 6.07
N ALA A 49 3.40 9.69 5.54
CA ALA A 49 3.10 8.34 6.03
C ALA A 49 4.19 7.36 5.61
N THR A 50 4.66 6.56 6.57
CA THR A 50 5.59 5.45 6.38
C THR A 50 5.05 4.14 6.95
N SER A 51 3.81 4.15 7.44
CA SER A 51 3.13 2.99 8.00
C SER A 51 1.62 3.03 7.81
N PHE A 52 0.99 1.87 7.71
CA PHE A 52 -0.46 1.71 7.64
C PHE A 52 -0.90 0.48 8.43
N LEU A 53 -1.92 0.64 9.27
CA LEU A 53 -2.55 -0.46 10.01
C LEU A 53 -3.69 -1.03 9.17
N PHE A 54 -3.56 -2.30 8.78
CA PHE A 54 -4.58 -3.01 8.01
C PHE A 54 -5.22 -4.12 8.86
N THR A 55 -6.55 -4.13 8.89
CA THR A 55 -7.33 -5.21 9.49
C THR A 55 -7.55 -6.29 8.44
N LEU A 56 -7.10 -7.50 8.74
CA LEU A 56 -7.14 -8.65 7.84
C LEU A 56 -7.98 -9.79 8.40
N ILE A 57 -8.29 -10.77 7.56
CA ILE A 57 -8.99 -12.00 7.96
C ILE A 57 -7.95 -13.07 8.23
N SER A 58 -7.96 -13.62 9.45
CA SER A 58 -7.02 -14.67 9.84
C SER A 58 -7.11 -15.88 8.90
N GLY A 59 -5.96 -16.40 8.48
CA GLY A 59 -5.84 -17.55 7.57
C GLY A 59 -5.65 -17.18 6.09
N LEU A 60 -5.87 -15.93 5.69
CA LEU A 60 -5.61 -15.46 4.33
C LEU A 60 -4.20 -14.86 4.20
N GLY A 61 -3.59 -15.01 3.02
CA GLY A 61 -2.34 -14.34 2.65
C GLY A 61 -2.64 -13.08 1.86
N TYR A 62 -1.89 -12.01 2.12
CA TYR A 62 -2.10 -10.71 1.49
C TYR A 62 -0.84 -10.19 0.81
N ASP A 63 -1.02 -9.61 -0.37
CA ASP A 63 0.01 -8.87 -1.09
C ASP A 63 -0.36 -7.38 -1.12
N PHE A 64 0.59 -6.51 -0.83
CA PHE A 64 0.43 -5.06 -0.76
C PHE A 64 1.29 -4.39 -1.82
N SER A 65 0.71 -3.44 -2.54
CA SER A 65 1.41 -2.52 -3.42
C SER A 65 1.22 -1.10 -2.92
N ILE A 66 2.33 -0.42 -2.64
CA ILE A 66 2.36 0.96 -2.16
C ILE A 66 2.99 1.79 -3.27
N THR A 67 2.23 2.67 -3.90
CA THR A 67 2.71 3.52 -4.99
C THR A 67 2.73 4.97 -4.52
N ALA A 68 3.87 5.63 -4.62
CA ALA A 68 3.95 7.07 -4.40
C ALA A 68 3.24 7.84 -5.53
N SER A 69 2.49 8.88 -5.21
CA SER A 69 1.86 9.77 -6.18
C SER A 69 2.24 11.22 -5.90
N ASP A 70 2.59 11.99 -6.92
CA ASP A 70 2.88 13.43 -6.82
C ASP A 70 1.62 14.30 -7.00
N ASN A 71 1.73 15.61 -6.72
CA ASN A 71 0.61 16.55 -6.88
C ASN A 71 0.21 16.80 -8.34
N ALA A 72 1.03 16.39 -9.30
CA ALA A 72 0.74 16.48 -10.73
C ALA A 72 -0.01 15.23 -11.25
N GLY A 73 -0.23 14.22 -10.40
CA GLY A 73 -0.90 12.98 -10.76
C GLY A 73 0.02 11.90 -11.34
N ASN A 74 1.34 12.10 -11.29
CA ASN A 74 2.30 11.07 -11.68
C ASN A 74 2.46 10.05 -10.56
N ASN A 75 2.62 8.78 -10.95
CA ASN A 75 2.98 7.70 -10.03
C ASN A 75 4.48 7.46 -10.08
N GLY A 76 5.13 7.51 -8.92
CA GLY A 76 6.56 7.30 -8.75
C GLY A 76 6.90 5.89 -8.25
N SER A 77 7.94 5.80 -7.42
CA SER A 77 8.43 4.56 -6.83
C SER A 77 7.30 3.76 -6.17
N SER A 78 7.31 2.45 -6.42
CA SER A 78 6.40 1.50 -5.77
C SER A 78 7.17 0.53 -4.90
N ALA A 79 6.66 0.26 -3.70
CA ALA A 79 7.12 -0.79 -2.80
C ALA A 79 6.09 -1.92 -2.76
N THR A 80 6.56 -3.17 -2.79
CA THR A 80 5.69 -4.34 -2.73
C THR A 80 6.03 -5.18 -1.50
N ARG A 81 5.01 -5.61 -0.76
CA ARG A 81 5.13 -6.59 0.32
C ARG A 81 4.25 -7.78 -0.01
N THR A 82 4.82 -8.96 -0.12
CA THR A 82 4.08 -10.17 -0.52
C THR A 82 3.93 -11.15 0.64
N ASN A 83 2.86 -11.94 0.57
CA ASN A 83 2.54 -13.05 1.47
C ASN A 83 2.55 -12.67 2.95
N VAL A 84 2.02 -11.49 3.28
CA VAL A 84 1.92 -11.05 4.66
C VAL A 84 0.69 -11.67 5.30
N ARG A 85 0.86 -12.21 6.51
CA ARG A 85 -0.16 -12.94 7.28
C ARG A 85 -0.11 -12.44 8.72
N ALA A 86 -1.27 -12.32 9.37
CA ALA A 86 -1.25 -12.19 10.83
C ALA A 86 -0.77 -13.51 11.46
N PRO A 87 -0.07 -13.45 12.61
CA PRO A 87 0.22 -14.62 13.42
C PRO A 87 -1.06 -15.37 13.84
#